data_AF-A0A2M6W9V5-F1
#
_entry.id   AF-A0A2M6W9V5-F1
#
_cell.length_a   1.000
_cell.length_b   1.000
_cell.length_c   1.000
_cell.angle_alpha   90.00
_cell.angle_beta   90.00
_cell.angle_gamma   90.00
#
_symmetry.space_group_name_H-M   'P 1'
#
loop_
_entity.id
_entity.type
_entity.pdbx_description
1 polymer ?
#
loop_
_entity_poly.entity_id
_entity_poly.type
_entity_poly.pdbx_seq_one_letter_code
_entity_poly.pdbx_strand_id
1 'polypeptide(L)' 'MYKGFWGKLKKPFFVLAPMADVTDPAFRRIIAKYGKPDVFWTEFVSADGLFLADKKGQERI' A
#
# COMPACT_ATOMS: atom_id res chain seq x y z
N MET A 1 -22.03 11.71 10.47
CA MET A 1 -20.84 10.88 10.80
C MET A 1 -19.96 10.77 9.55
N TYR A 2 -18.72 11.27 9.59
CA TYR A 2 -17.80 11.23 8.45
C TYR A 2 -17.39 9.77 8.18
N LYS A 3 -17.66 9.25 6.98
CA LYS A 3 -17.43 7.84 6.62
C LYS A 3 -16.01 7.54 6.10
N GLY A 4 -15.09 8.51 6.09
CA GLY A 4 -13.71 8.30 5.65
C GLY A 4 -13.57 7.78 4.21
N PHE A 5 -12.38 7.30 3.84
CA PHE A 5 -12.15 6.58 2.58
C PHE A 5 -12.86 5.22 2.58
N TRP A 6 -12.63 4.42 3.64
CA TRP A 6 -13.12 3.05 3.75
C TRP A 6 -14.65 2.91 3.70
N GLY A 7 -15.39 3.88 4.26
CA GLY A 7 -16.86 3.84 4.27
C GLY A 7 -17.52 4.23 2.94
N LYS A 8 -16.74 4.60 1.91
CA LYS A 8 -17.23 4.88 0.55
C LYS A 8 -17.14 3.68 -0.39
N LEU A 9 -16.42 2.62 -0.02
CA LEU A 9 -16.24 1.42 -0.84
C LEU A 9 -17.52 0.56 -0.85
N LYS A 10 -17.93 0.09 -2.04
CA LYS A 10 -19.05 -0.86 -2.19
C LYS A 10 -18.57 -2.27 -1.84
N LYS A 11 -19.33 -3.01 -1.01
CA LYS A 11 -18.96 -4.37 -0.59
C LYS A 11 -19.61 -5.43 -1.51
N PRO A 12 -18.93 -6.58 -1.77
CA PRO A 12 -17.53 -6.85 -1.44
C PRO A 12 -16.58 -6.04 -2.34
N PHE A 13 -15.42 -5.67 -1.79
CA PHE A 13 -14.33 -5.04 -2.55
C PHE A 13 -13.06 -5.88 -2.38
N PHE A 14 -12.14 -5.78 -3.33
CA PHE A 14 -10.92 -6.56 -3.36
C PHE A 14 -9.70 -5.69 -3.13
N VAL A 15 -8.76 -6.21 -2.35
CA VAL A 15 -7.53 -5.50 -2.00
C VAL A 15 -6.33 -6.39 -2.33
N LEU A 16 -5.26 -5.78 -2.85
CA LEU A 16 -3.98 -6.49 -3.00
C LEU A 16 -3.30 -6.55 -1.63
N ALA A 17 -3.05 -7.76 -1.13
CA ALA A 17 -2.39 -7.97 0.16
C ALA A 17 -0.92 -7.49 0.12
N PRO A 18 -0.39 -6.91 1.22
CA PRO A 18 1.02 -6.56 1.34
C PRO A 18 1.88 -7.82 1.44
N MET A 19 2.94 -7.89 0.63
CA MET A 19 3.91 -9.00 0.61
C MET A 19 5.32 -8.42 0.42
N ALA A 20 6.21 -8.64 1.39
CA ALA A 20 7.60 -8.19 1.32
C ALA A 20 8.33 -8.85 0.14
N ASP A 21 9.15 -8.07 -0.57
CA ASP A 21 9.90 -8.42 -1.78
C ASP A 21 9.03 -8.86 -2.97
N VAL A 22 7.71 -8.62 -2.91
CA VAL A 22 6.76 -9.00 -3.97
C VAL A 22 5.91 -7.82 -4.40
N THR A 23 5.28 -7.10 -3.48
CA THR A 23 4.38 -5.96 -3.81
C THR A 23 5.11 -4.63 -4.00
N ASP A 24 6.24 -4.70 -4.69
CA ASP A 24 7.07 -3.53 -5.00
C ASP A 24 6.34 -2.57 -6.00
N PRO A 25 6.89 -1.38 -6.26
CA PRO A 25 6.29 -0.44 -7.21
C PRO A 25 6.12 -1.01 -8.64
N ALA A 26 7.02 -1.89 -9.08
CA ALA A 26 6.99 -2.46 -10.44
C ALA A 26 5.83 -3.46 -10.58
N PHE A 27 5.69 -4.37 -9.62
CA PHE A 27 4.59 -5.33 -9.54
C PHE A 27 3.24 -4.61 -9.44
N ARG A 28 3.12 -3.61 -8.56
CA ARG A 28 1.90 -2.83 -8.42
C ARG A 28 1.52 -2.11 -9.72
N ARG A 29 2.50 -1.65 -10.51
CA ARG A 29 2.24 -1.04 -11.83
C ARG A 29 1.65 -2.05 -12.82
N ILE A 30 2.10 -3.29 -12.80
CA ILE A 30 1.55 -4.37 -13.64
C ILE A 30 0.11 -4.69 -13.18
N ILE A 31 -0.11 -4.89 -11.89
CA ILE A 31 -1.45 -5.22 -11.35
C ILE A 31 -2.43 -4.08 -11.56
N ALA A 32 -2.01 -2.82 -11.44
CA ALA A 32 -2.85 -1.66 -11.74
C ALA A 32 -3.29 -1.62 -13.21
N LYS A 33 -2.45 -2.14 -14.13
CA LYS A 33 -2.77 -2.21 -15.56
C LYS A 33 -3.76 -3.34 -15.89
N TYR A 34 -3.68 -4.49 -15.22
CA TYR A 34 -4.40 -5.70 -15.62
C TYR A 34 -5.44 -6.24 -14.62
N GLY A 35 -5.23 -6.11 -13.31
CA GLY A 35 -6.09 -6.69 -12.27
C GLY A 35 -7.03 -5.70 -11.58
N LYS A 36 -6.63 -4.42 -11.48
CA LYS A 36 -7.43 -3.29 -10.99
C LYS A 36 -8.19 -3.53 -9.65
N PRO A 37 -7.51 -3.97 -8.56
CA PRO A 37 -8.12 -4.06 -7.23
C PRO A 37 -8.54 -2.68 -6.72
N ASP A 38 -9.52 -2.65 -5.81
CA ASP A 38 -10.08 -1.41 -5.25
C ASP A 38 -9.06 -0.67 -4.36
N VAL A 39 -8.17 -1.42 -3.71
CA VAL A 39 -7.12 -0.88 -2.83
C VAL A 39 -5.82 -1.66 -2.99
N PHE A 40 -4.69 -0.94 -2.89
CA PHE A 40 -3.34 -1.49 -2.85
C PHE A 40 -2.70 -1.22 -1.50
N TRP A 41 -1.91 -2.17 -1.03
CA TRP A 41 -0.95 -1.96 0.05
C TRP A 41 0.48 -1.94 -0.50
N THR A 42 1.36 -1.21 0.17
CA THR A 42 2.81 -1.29 -0.05
C THR A 42 3.38 -2.49 0.71
N GLU A 43 4.67 -2.72 0.55
CA GLU A 43 5.40 -3.69 1.37
C GLU A 43 5.43 -3.27 2.86
N PHE A 44 5.80 -4.22 3.72
CA PHE A 44 5.94 -3.97 5.15
C PHE A 44 7.13 -3.05 5.43
N VAL A 45 6.90 -2.07 6.31
CA VAL A 45 7.92 -1.10 6.73
C VAL A 45 8.04 -1.17 8.25
N SER A 46 9.26 -1.31 8.74
CA SER A 46 9.53 -1.25 10.19
C SER A 46 9.24 0.15 10.71
N ALA A 47 8.38 0.26 11.72
CA ALA A 47 8.05 1.54 12.35
C ALA A 47 9.27 2.18 13.02
N ASP A 48 10.04 1.40 13.79
CA ASP A 48 11.27 1.87 14.43
C ASP A 48 12.32 2.25 13.39
N GLY A 49 12.44 1.44 12.34
CA GLY A 49 13.36 1.70 11.22
C GLY A 49 13.02 3.01 10.52
N LEU A 50 11.74 3.30 10.27
CA LEU A 50 11.30 4.55 9.66
C LEU A 50 11.47 5.74 10.62
N PHE A 51 11.14 5.59 11.90
CA PHE A 51 11.23 6.68 12.87
C PHE A 51 12.69 7.10 13.16
N LEU A 52 13.58 6.13 13.30
CA LEU A 52 15.00 6.36 13.62
C LEU A 52 15.87 6.63 12.39
N ALA A 53 15.34 6.48 11.18
CA ALA A 53 16.05 6.77 9.95
C ALA A 53 16.42 8.26 9.83
N ASP A 54 17.50 8.53 9.10
CA ASP A 54 17.82 9.88 8.65
C ASP A 54 16.75 10.39 7.66
N LYS A 55 16.75 11.70 7.37
CA LYS A 55 15.77 12.29 6.43
C LYS A 55 15.72 11.55 5.10
N LYS A 56 16.87 11.13 4.59
CA LYS A 56 16.97 10.37 3.34
C LYS A 56 16.32 8.99 3.46
N GLY A 57 16.47 8.30 4.59
CA GLY A 57 15.80 7.03 4.86
C GLY A 57 14.29 7.16 5.04
N GLN A 58 13.82 8.26 5.62
CA GLN A 58 12.38 8.56 5.75
C GLN A 58 11.71 8.82 4.40
N GLU A 59 12.41 9.50 3.49
CA GLU A 59 11.92 9.82 2.14
C GLU A 59 11.95 8.63 1.17
N ARG A 60 12.59 7.51 1.53
CA ARG A 60 12.68 6.31 0.68
C ARG A 60 11.41 5.46 0.67
N ILE A 61 10.46 5.75 1.56
CA ILE A 61 9.27 4.95 1.80
C ILE A 61 8.05 5.58 1.14
#